data_AF-A0A519H3B4-F1
#
_entry.id   AF-A0A519H3B4-F1
#
_cell.length_a   1.000
_cell.length_b   1.000
_cell.length_c   1.000
_cell.angle_alpha   90.00
_cell.angle_beta   90.00
_cell.angle_gamma   90.00
#
_symmetry.space_group_name_H-M   'P 1'
#
loop_
_entity.id
_entity.type
_entity.pdbx_description
1 polymer ?
#
loop_
_entity_poly.entity_id
_entity_poly.type
_entity_poly.pdbx_seq_one_letter_code
_entity_poly.pdbx_strand_id
1 'polypeptide(L)'
;MSFTLFPPPTVPAAELDHELRTRGYAVLDAQGVLTWTGNAAEELGDLSPSWGDLAPDEYLKDGGRYRKRRHSCFVVEGSDVRQVPHRAHWQPVEYNALHG
;
A
#
# COMPACT_ATOMS: atom_id res chain seq x y z
N MET A 1 -16.01 -15.87 23.88
CA MET A 1 -15.14 -16.62 22.95
C MET A 1 -13.85 -15.84 22.82
N SER A 2 -12.70 -16.44 23.13
CA SER A 2 -11.40 -15.78 23.01
C SER A 2 -10.82 -16.11 21.64
N PHE A 3 -10.58 -15.10 20.79
CA PHE A 3 -9.88 -15.29 19.52
C PHE A 3 -8.37 -15.21 19.80
N THR A 4 -7.67 -16.31 19.61
CA THR A 4 -6.21 -16.30 19.55
C THR A 4 -5.80 -15.75 18.19
N LEU A 5 -5.31 -14.51 18.14
CA LEU A 5 -4.65 -13.98 16.95
C LEU A 5 -3.23 -14.56 16.89
N PHE A 6 -2.92 -15.27 15.81
CA PHE A 6 -1.54 -15.56 15.46
C PHE A 6 -0.98 -14.33 14.74
N PRO A 7 0.10 -13.70 15.24
CA PRO A 7 0.73 -12.63 14.50
C PRO A 7 1.21 -13.18 13.14
N PRO A 8 1.09 -12.40 12.06
CA PRO A 8 1.63 -12.83 10.78
C PRO A 8 3.14 -13.10 10.92
N PRO A 9 3.69 -14.09 10.20
CA PRO A 9 5.13 -14.31 10.21
C PRO A 9 5.80 -13.09 9.54
N THR A 10 6.52 -12.30 10.34
CA THR A 10 7.29 -11.16 9.87
C THR A 10 8.75 -11.52 9.66
N VAL A 11 9.43 -10.77 8.79
CA VAL A 11 10.84 -10.96 8.49
C VAL A 11 11.63 -9.70 8.89
N PRO A 12 12.92 -9.83 9.27
CA PRO A 12 13.79 -8.68 9.45
C PRO A 12 13.91 -7.87 8.15
N ALA A 13 14.03 -6.55 8.25
CA ALA A 13 14.19 -5.69 7.08
C ALA A 13 15.40 -6.08 6.20
N ALA A 14 16.46 -6.60 6.80
CA ALA A 14 17.66 -7.09 6.09
C ALA A 14 17.41 -8.34 5.21
N GLU A 15 16.37 -9.12 5.51
CA GLU A 15 16.02 -10.34 4.77
C GLU A 15 14.94 -10.10 3.70
N LEU A 16 14.38 -8.90 3.64
CA LEU A 16 13.28 -8.52 2.75
C LEU A 16 13.52 -8.96 1.30
N ASP A 17 14.68 -8.59 0.74
CA ASP A 17 15.02 -8.90 -0.65
C ASP A 17 15.20 -10.39 -0.92
N HIS A 18 15.66 -11.15 0.08
CA HIS A 18 15.81 -12.59 -0.05
C HIS A 18 14.43 -13.27 -0.06
N GLU A 19 13.58 -12.89 0.88
CA GLU A 19 12.24 -13.48 1.03
C GLU A 19 11.32 -13.12 -0.14
N LEU A 20 11.39 -11.88 -0.65
CA LEU A 20 10.70 -11.50 -1.88
C LEU A 20 11.13 -12.35 -3.08
N ARG A 21 12.43 -12.63 -3.24
CA ARG A 21 12.94 -13.47 -4.33
C ARG A 21 12.54 -14.94 -4.20
N THR A 22 12.51 -15.46 -2.98
CA THR A 22 12.25 -16.89 -2.72
C THR A 22 10.75 -17.21 -2.71
N ARG A 23 9.92 -16.33 -2.11
CA ARG A 23 8.49 -16.60 -1.87
C ARG A 23 7.54 -15.73 -2.69
N GLY A 24 8.04 -14.65 -3.29
CA GLY A 24 7.22 -13.66 -4.00
C GLY A 24 6.48 -12.67 -3.07
N TYR A 25 6.66 -12.79 -1.75
CA TYR A 25 6.11 -11.86 -0.75
C TYR A 25 6.95 -11.89 0.54
N ALA A 26 6.85 -10.83 1.34
CA ALA A 26 7.43 -10.71 2.68
C ALA A 26 6.58 -9.75 3.51
N VAL A 27 6.56 -9.93 4.83
CA VAL A 27 5.81 -9.04 5.75
C VAL A 27 6.81 -8.41 6.72
N LEU A 28 6.85 -7.07 6.76
CA LEU A 28 7.54 -6.33 7.80
C LEU A 28 6.54 -5.96 8.89
N ASP A 29 6.94 -6.05 10.16
CA ASP A 29 6.20 -5.39 11.24
C ASP A 29 6.44 -3.86 11.22
N ALA A 30 5.81 -3.15 12.15
CA ALA A 30 5.95 -1.70 12.26
C ALA A 30 7.43 -1.27 12.42
N GLN A 31 8.23 -1.97 13.24
CA GLN A 31 9.64 -1.65 13.44
C GLN A 31 10.48 -1.95 12.19
N GLY A 32 10.16 -3.03 11.48
CA GLY A 32 10.77 -3.37 10.20
C GLY A 32 10.54 -2.30 9.14
N VAL A 33 9.33 -1.71 9.07
CA VAL A 33 9.04 -0.59 8.17
C VAL A 33 9.84 0.67 8.54
N LEU A 34 9.93 1.01 9.82
CA LEU A 34 10.76 2.14 10.27
C LEU A 34 12.23 1.93 9.91
N THR A 35 12.76 0.74 10.16
CA THR A 35 14.15 0.38 9.80
C THR A 35 14.38 0.43 8.28
N TRP A 36 13.43 -0.09 7.50
CA TRP A 36 13.55 -0.15 6.04
C TRP A 36 13.48 1.24 5.39
N THR A 37 12.61 2.11 5.89
CA THR A 37 12.41 3.46 5.34
C THR A 37 13.38 4.48 5.91
N GLY A 38 14.00 4.21 7.07
CA GLY A 38 14.84 5.15 7.80
C GLY A 38 14.06 6.33 8.41
N ASN A 39 12.73 6.25 8.50
CA ASN A 39 11.88 7.30 9.07
C ASN A 39 11.54 7.00 10.54
N ALA A 40 11.22 8.05 11.29
CA ALA A 40 10.64 7.94 12.61
C ALA A 40 9.14 7.60 12.56
N ALA A 41 8.60 7.10 13.67
CA ALA A 41 7.19 6.72 13.75
C ALA A 41 6.26 7.92 13.59
N GLU A 42 6.68 9.08 14.08
CA GLU A 42 5.95 10.35 13.98
C GLU A 42 5.85 10.82 12.52
N GLU A 43 6.95 10.74 11.75
CA GLU A 43 6.99 11.17 10.34
C GLU A 43 6.04 10.34 9.46
N LEU A 44 6.00 9.02 9.66
CA LEU A 44 5.01 8.18 8.98
C LEU A 44 3.59 8.41 9.54
N GLY A 45 3.48 8.74 10.83
CA GLY A 45 2.24 9.08 11.50
C GLY A 45 1.53 10.29 10.89
N ASP A 46 2.29 11.26 10.38
CA ASP A 46 1.77 12.47 9.70
C ASP A 46 0.96 12.15 8.43
N LEU A 47 1.08 10.94 7.88
CA LEU A 47 0.25 10.48 6.77
C LEU A 47 -1.18 10.11 7.20
N SER A 48 -1.40 9.81 8.48
CA SER A 48 -2.68 9.29 8.99
C SER A 48 -3.89 10.17 8.69
N PRO A 49 -3.84 11.52 8.82
CA PRO A 49 -4.98 12.38 8.52
C PRO A 49 -5.47 12.28 7.06
N SER A 50 -4.60 11.88 6.12
CA SER A 50 -4.97 11.76 4.70
C SER A 50 -6.06 10.71 4.43
N TRP A 51 -6.23 9.74 5.34
CA TRP A 51 -7.31 8.75 5.27
C TRP A 51 -8.70 9.33 5.55
N GLY A 52 -8.77 10.42 6.33
CA GLY A 52 -10.03 11.06 6.71
C GLY A 52 -10.75 11.77 5.56
N ASP A 53 -9.98 12.23 4.56
CA ASP A 53 -10.48 13.02 3.41
C ASP A 53 -10.49 12.22 2.08
N LEU A 54 -10.61 10.90 2.12
CA LEU A 54 -10.73 10.12 0.88
C LEU A 54 -12.12 10.27 0.26
N ALA A 55 -12.16 10.50 -1.06
CA ALA A 55 -13.41 10.55 -1.82
C ALA A 55 -13.99 9.13 -2.01
N PRO A 56 -15.33 8.97 -2.04
CA PRO A 56 -15.95 7.70 -2.42
C PRO A 56 -15.51 7.24 -3.83
N ASP A 57 -15.37 5.92 -4.01
CA ASP A 57 -15.12 5.32 -5.32
C ASP A 57 -16.44 5.02 -6.04
N GLU A 58 -16.76 5.80 -7.08
CA GLU A 58 -17.99 5.67 -7.86
C GLU A 58 -17.92 4.59 -8.96
N TYR A 59 -16.78 3.95 -9.16
CA TYR A 59 -16.53 2.99 -10.24
C TYR A 59 -16.64 1.51 -9.81
N LEU A 60 -17.22 1.27 -8.63
CA LEU A 60 -17.47 -0.08 -8.11
C LEU A 60 -18.62 -0.76 -8.87
N LYS A 61 -18.36 -1.91 -9.50
CA LYS A 61 -19.39 -2.70 -10.22
C LYS A 61 -20.46 -3.29 -9.31
N ASP A 62 -20.12 -3.55 -8.05
CA ASP A 62 -21.02 -4.15 -7.06
C ASP A 62 -21.99 -3.13 -6.44
N GLY A 63 -21.90 -1.85 -6.82
CA GLY A 63 -22.71 -0.77 -6.23
C GLY A 63 -22.39 -0.50 -4.76
N GLY A 64 -21.31 -1.07 -4.24
CA GLY A 64 -20.86 -0.84 -2.87
C GLY A 64 -20.42 0.61 -2.66
N ARG A 65 -20.68 1.15 -1.46
CA ARG A 65 -20.20 2.48 -1.04
C ARG A 65 -19.06 2.40 -0.02
N TYR A 66 -18.47 1.22 0.14
CA TYR A 66 -17.48 0.94 1.18
C TYR A 66 -16.06 1.40 0.82
N ARG A 67 -15.77 1.61 -0.47
CA ARG A 67 -14.43 2.00 -0.92
C ARG A 67 -14.34 3.51 -1.06
N LYS A 68 -13.36 4.11 -0.37
CA LYS A 68 -12.90 5.48 -0.59
C LYS A 68 -11.45 5.42 -1.05
N ARG A 69 -11.07 6.26 -2.01
CA ARG A 69 -9.72 6.26 -2.57
C ARG A 69 -9.30 7.62 -3.10
N ARG A 70 -7.98 7.77 -3.26
CA ARG A 70 -7.34 8.87 -3.99
C ARG A 70 -6.23 8.28 -4.85
N HIS A 71 -5.86 8.95 -5.93
CA HIS A 71 -4.83 8.49 -6.85
C HIS A 71 -3.92 9.65 -7.25
N SER A 72 -2.62 9.38 -7.32
CA SER A 72 -1.59 10.26 -7.88
C SER A 72 -0.50 9.40 -8.51
N CYS A 73 0.34 9.99 -9.35
CA CYS A 73 1.41 9.30 -10.04
C CYS A 73 2.74 10.01 -9.83
N PHE A 74 3.80 9.23 -9.69
CA PHE A 74 5.17 9.70 -9.56
C PHE A 74 6.08 8.91 -10.51
N VAL A 75 7.19 9.53 -10.92
CA VAL A 75 8.32 8.85 -11.56
C VAL A 75 9.46 8.84 -10.53
N VAL A 76 10.08 7.68 -10.35
CA VAL A 76 11.21 7.49 -9.43
C VAL A 76 12.45 7.13 -10.25
N GLU A 77 13.48 7.96 -10.15
CA GLU A 77 14.77 7.78 -10.82
C GLU A 77 15.89 7.87 -9.78
N GLY A 78 16.34 6.71 -9.30
CA GLY A 78 17.27 6.65 -8.16
C GLY A 78 16.66 7.28 -6.91
N SER A 79 17.24 8.38 -6.45
CA SER A 79 16.72 9.17 -5.32
C SER A 79 15.76 10.29 -5.72
N ASP A 80 15.60 10.57 -7.02
CA ASP A 80 14.67 11.59 -7.49
C ASP A 80 13.24 11.04 -7.55
N VAL A 81 12.31 11.74 -6.92
CA VAL A 81 10.89 11.37 -6.89
C VAL A 81 10.09 12.58 -7.34
N ARG A 82 9.54 12.49 -8.56
CA ARG A 82 8.81 13.60 -9.18
C ARG A 82 7.36 13.25 -9.40
N GLN A 83 6.46 14.07 -8.86
CA GLN A 83 5.04 14.00 -9.19
C GLN A 83 4.83 14.32 -10.67
N VAL A 84 4.01 13.53 -11.35
CA VAL A 84 3.63 13.76 -12.75
C VAL A 84 2.14 14.10 -12.86
N PRO A 85 1.68 14.67 -13.99
CA PRO A 85 0.27 15.01 -14.16
C PRO A 85 -0.66 13.84 -13.84
N HIS A 86 -1.81 14.18 -13.24
CA HIS A 86 -2.83 13.19 -12.91
C HIS A 86 -3.33 12.50 -14.20
N ARG A 87 -3.54 11.19 -14.12
CA ARG A 87 -4.08 10.38 -15.21
C ARG A 87 -4.97 9.28 -14.65
N ALA A 88 -5.89 8.78 -15.46
CA ALA A 88 -6.68 7.62 -15.11
C ALA A 88 -5.78 6.39 -14.89
N HIS A 89 -6.15 5.56 -13.91
CA HIS A 89 -5.54 4.24 -13.75
C HIS A 89 -6.32 3.25 -14.60
N TRP A 90 -5.69 2.72 -15.66
CA TRP A 90 -6.33 1.74 -16.54
C TRP A 90 -6.19 0.33 -15.95
N GLN A 91 -7.33 -0.33 -15.71
CA GLN A 91 -7.39 -1.70 -15.20
C GLN A 91 -8.03 -2.60 -16.27
N PRO A 92 -7.24 -3.34 -17.05
CA PRO A 92 -7.78 -4.28 -18.04
C PRO A 92 -8.63 -5.37 -17.36
N VAL A 93 -9.70 -5.77 -18.04
CA VAL A 93 -10.67 -6.76 -17.53
C VAL A 93 -10.00 -8.12 -17.24
N GLU A 94 -9.00 -8.49 -18.03
CA GLU A 94 -8.21 -9.72 -17.87
C GLU A 94 -7.49 -9.80 -16.51
N TYR A 95 -7.13 -8.64 -15.95
CA TYR A 95 -6.41 -8.54 -14.67
C TYR A 95 -7.31 -8.13 -13.51
N ASN A 96 -8.52 -7.64 -13.78
CA ASN A 96 -9.48 -7.27 -12.76
C ASN A 96 -10.89 -7.65 -13.21
N ALA A 97 -11.23 -8.94 -13.14
CA ALA A 97 -12.55 -9.44 -13.53
C ALA A 97 -13.73 -8.76 -12.78
N LEU A 98 -13.43 -8.09 -11.66
CA LEU A 98 -14.38 -7.36 -10.84
C LEU A 98 -14.61 -5.91 -11.28
N HIS A 99 -13.84 -5.35 -12.23
CA HIS A 99 -13.93 -3.94 -12.64
C HIS A 99 -13.67 -3.78 -14.14
N GLY A 100 -14.31 -2.78 -14.74
CA GLY A 100 -14.37 -2.52 -16.18
C GLY A 100 -15.48 -1.53 -16.46
#